data_AF-A0A7C4AHF1-F1
#
_entry.id   AF-A0A7C4AHF1-F1
#
_cell.length_a   1.000
_cell.length_b   1.000
_cell.length_c   1.000
_cell.angle_alpha   90.00
_cell.angle_beta   90.00
_cell.angle_gamma   90.00
#
_symmetry.space_group_name_H-M   'P 1'
#
loop_
_entity.id
_entity.type
_entity.pdbx_description
1 polymer ?
#
loop_
_entity_poly.entity_id
_entity_poly.type
_entity_poly.pdbx_seq_one_letter_code
_entity_poly.pdbx_strand_id
1 'polypeptide(L)'
;MSILKKLSGFWRRQGIAPKFGLAFVLLMSLIAVEGIVGILALRSLEQAENVILDSARIRQLVYEMDADLERARRMHRDFFLQYREIGFEAAYAQFVRPALQTLDRVTALSEELRSLIARTPVSDALRRLNVDINLYLSTTRRFAETFQDVVNVAEVLTRPGTGLHDQLEQRTVALAAMLDSQEQTRVLLQEMNTFETRYQLTRKRSFMQSAFNAAFSLTKAIGASQTLTPDEKRLALNLLAEYGNIADRILSHDVNARELFNDFALQSANMDPIARDLKEQTSAEVDAAVSQIGTTRVSAGVLIVLSALGGLGCILLIARVLDLSVTRKVVELTRMAGELRSGNLDARTSVSGRDEFGVLADTFNAMASRMQQL
;
A
#
# COMPACT_ATOMS: atom_id res chain seq x y z
N MET A 1 -39.61 -43.59 11.52
CA MET A 1 -39.70 -45.03 11.17
C MET A 1 -40.81 -45.38 10.15
N SER A 2 -41.91 -44.61 10.02
CA SER A 2 -42.97 -44.92 9.03
C SER A 2 -42.60 -44.55 7.57
N ILE A 3 -41.76 -43.54 7.36
CA ILE A 3 -41.35 -43.07 6.02
C ILE A 3 -40.46 -44.11 5.31
N LEU A 4 -39.49 -44.69 6.01
CA LEU A 4 -38.60 -45.73 5.47
C LEU A 4 -39.36 -47.01 5.05
N LYS A 5 -40.40 -47.40 5.80
CA LYS A 5 -41.27 -48.52 5.44
C LYS A 5 -42.15 -48.21 4.21
N LYS A 6 -42.64 -46.98 4.08
CA LYS A 6 -43.39 -46.55 2.89
C LYS A 6 -42.50 -46.52 1.63
N LEU A 7 -41.29 -45.99 1.76
CA LEU A 7 -40.30 -45.94 0.67
C LEU A 7 -39.87 -47.33 0.20
N SER A 8 -39.60 -48.26 1.14
CA SER A 8 -39.21 -49.63 0.76
C SER A 8 -40.35 -50.40 0.10
N GLY A 9 -41.60 -50.18 0.54
CA GLY A 9 -42.79 -50.75 -0.09
C GLY A 9 -43.03 -50.21 -1.51
N PHE A 10 -42.81 -48.92 -1.72
CA PHE A 10 -42.87 -48.30 -3.05
C PHE A 10 -41.76 -48.83 -3.97
N TRP A 11 -40.52 -48.87 -3.49
CA TRP A 11 -39.37 -49.37 -4.25
C TRP A 11 -39.55 -50.81 -4.75
N ARG A 12 -40.12 -51.69 -3.91
CA ARG A 12 -40.39 -53.10 -4.28
C ARG A 12 -41.45 -53.28 -5.37
N ARG A 13 -42.28 -52.27 -5.61
CA ARG A 13 -43.34 -52.29 -6.65
C ARG A 13 -42.92 -51.63 -7.96
N GLN A 14 -41.82 -50.88 -7.95
CA GLN A 14 -41.33 -50.17 -9.12
C GLN A 14 -40.60 -51.11 -10.08
N GLY A 15 -40.74 -50.80 -11.37
CA GLY A 15 -40.08 -51.54 -12.42
C GLY A 15 -38.56 -51.43 -12.43
N ILE A 16 -37.87 -52.21 -13.27
CA ILE A 16 -36.40 -52.13 -13.41
C ILE A 16 -35.95 -50.77 -13.94
N ALA A 17 -36.56 -50.30 -15.04
CA ALA A 17 -36.24 -49.04 -15.68
C ALA A 17 -36.34 -47.81 -14.74
N PRO A 18 -37.43 -47.60 -13.97
CA PRO A 18 -37.51 -46.47 -13.04
C PRO A 18 -36.51 -46.57 -11.88
N LYS A 19 -36.11 -47.78 -11.44
CA LYS A 19 -35.08 -47.95 -10.41
C LYS A 19 -33.70 -47.47 -10.89
N PHE A 20 -33.29 -47.88 -12.09
CA PHE A 20 -32.04 -47.40 -12.69
C PHE A 20 -32.10 -45.91 -13.04
N GLY A 21 -33.22 -45.43 -13.57
CA GLY A 21 -33.42 -44.01 -13.86
C GLY A 21 -33.25 -43.14 -12.61
N LEU A 22 -33.86 -43.53 -11.49
CA LEU A 22 -33.72 -42.81 -10.22
C LEU A 22 -32.29 -42.86 -9.68
N ALA A 23 -31.62 -44.02 -9.75
CA ALA A 23 -30.22 -44.14 -9.37
C ALA A 23 -29.32 -43.23 -10.20
N PHE A 24 -29.53 -43.17 -11.52
CA PHE A 24 -28.76 -42.33 -12.42
C PHE A 24 -29.00 -40.84 -12.18
N VAL A 25 -30.26 -40.43 -12.00
CA VAL A 25 -30.60 -39.05 -11.63
C VAL A 25 -29.94 -38.66 -10.31
N LEU A 26 -29.93 -39.55 -9.32
CA LEU A 26 -29.30 -39.29 -8.03
C LEU A 26 -27.77 -39.16 -8.17
N LEU A 27 -27.13 -40.03 -8.94
CA LEU A 27 -25.70 -39.92 -9.25
C LEU A 27 -25.36 -38.63 -10.00
N MET A 28 -26.16 -38.26 -11.01
CA MET A 28 -25.98 -36.99 -11.74
C MET A 28 -26.16 -35.77 -10.82
N SER A 29 -27.15 -35.81 -9.92
CA SER A 29 -27.35 -34.74 -8.93
C SER A 29 -26.18 -34.61 -7.97
N LEU A 30 -25.58 -35.74 -7.56
CA LEU A 30 -24.40 -35.76 -6.70
C LEU A 30 -23.19 -35.11 -7.38
N ILE A 31 -22.91 -35.50 -8.63
CA ILE A 31 -21.82 -34.92 -9.43
C ILE A 31 -22.04 -33.40 -9.62
N ALA A 32 -23.28 -32.98 -9.87
CA ALA A 32 -23.60 -31.56 -10.00
C ALA A 32 -23.34 -30.78 -8.70
N VAL A 33 -23.70 -31.35 -7.55
CA VAL A 33 -23.43 -30.75 -6.23
C VAL A 33 -21.93 -30.65 -5.97
N GLU A 34 -21.16 -31.71 -6.25
CA GLU A 34 -19.69 -31.69 -6.12
C GLU A 34 -19.07 -30.60 -7.01
N GLY A 35 -19.55 -30.47 -8.25
CA GLY A 35 -19.13 -29.40 -9.16
C GLY A 35 -19.42 -27.99 -8.63
N ILE A 36 -20.63 -27.77 -8.08
CA ILE A 36 -21.02 -26.48 -7.49
C ILE A 36 -20.14 -26.15 -6.27
N VAL A 37 -19.92 -27.12 -5.37
CA VAL A 37 -19.06 -26.94 -4.20
C VAL A 37 -17.63 -26.59 -4.62
N GLY A 38 -17.10 -27.28 -5.64
CA GLY A 38 -15.78 -26.97 -6.22
C GLY A 38 -15.68 -25.54 -6.77
N ILE A 39 -16.68 -25.10 -7.54
CA ILE A 39 -16.73 -23.74 -8.09
C ILE A 39 -16.80 -22.68 -6.96
N LEU A 40 -17.62 -22.91 -5.94
CA LEU A 40 -17.74 -22.00 -4.80
C LEU A 40 -16.44 -21.91 -4.01
N ALA A 41 -15.76 -23.05 -3.79
CA ALA A 41 -14.46 -23.09 -3.13
C ALA A 41 -13.39 -22.31 -3.92
N LEU A 42 -13.34 -22.50 -5.24
CA LEU A 42 -12.41 -21.77 -6.12
C LEU A 42 -12.68 -20.26 -6.11
N ARG A 43 -13.95 -19.84 -6.23
CA ARG A 43 -14.31 -18.41 -6.16
C ARG A 43 -13.93 -17.76 -4.84
N SER A 44 -14.11 -18.47 -3.72
CA SER A 44 -13.70 -17.98 -2.41
C SER A 44 -12.18 -17.80 -2.32
N LEU A 45 -11.42 -18.72 -2.92
CA LEU A 45 -9.97 -18.64 -2.97
C LEU A 45 -9.48 -17.47 -3.84
N GLU A 46 -10.08 -17.27 -5.02
CA GLU A 46 -9.77 -16.13 -5.91
C GLU A 46 -10.05 -14.78 -5.23
N GLN A 47 -11.18 -14.66 -4.53
CA GLN A 47 -11.51 -13.45 -3.77
C GLN A 47 -10.47 -13.15 -2.69
N ALA A 48 -10.06 -14.18 -1.95
CA ALA A 48 -9.09 -14.00 -0.88
C ALA A 48 -7.69 -13.66 -1.41
N GLU A 49 -7.28 -14.22 -2.56
CA GLU A 49 -6.03 -13.86 -3.24
C GLU A 49 -6.03 -12.39 -3.68
N ASN A 50 -7.13 -11.92 -4.29
CA ASN A 50 -7.26 -10.51 -4.68
C ASN A 50 -7.15 -9.56 -3.48
N VAL A 51 -7.75 -9.92 -2.33
CA VAL A 51 -7.63 -9.13 -1.09
C VAL A 51 -6.17 -9.07 -0.62
N ILE A 52 -5.41 -10.16 -0.68
CA ILE A 52 -3.98 -10.14 -0.33
C ILE A 52 -3.18 -9.25 -1.27
N LEU A 53 -3.41 -9.36 -2.58
CA LEU A 53 -2.68 -8.55 -3.57
C LEU A 53 -2.92 -7.06 -3.33
N ASP A 54 -4.18 -6.67 -3.10
CA ASP A 54 -4.52 -5.29 -2.79
C ASP A 54 -3.91 -4.83 -1.46
N SER A 55 -4.01 -5.62 -0.38
CA SER A 55 -3.40 -5.28 0.92
C SER A 55 -1.88 -5.17 0.84
N ALA A 56 -1.22 -6.07 0.08
CA ALA A 56 0.21 -6.02 -0.15
C ALA A 56 0.61 -4.77 -0.96
N ARG A 57 -0.19 -4.38 -1.96
CA ARG A 57 0.01 -3.16 -2.74
C ARG A 57 -0.18 -1.91 -1.87
N ILE A 58 -1.21 -1.86 -1.03
CA ILE A 58 -1.43 -0.79 -0.05
C ILE A 58 -0.19 -0.62 0.84
N ARG A 59 0.30 -1.72 1.42
CA ARG A 59 1.50 -1.70 2.25
C ARG A 59 2.71 -1.19 1.47
N GLN A 60 2.95 -1.71 0.26
CA GLN A 60 4.04 -1.26 -0.60
C GLN A 60 3.99 0.26 -0.83
N LEU A 61 2.82 0.82 -1.16
CA LEU A 61 2.65 2.25 -1.37
C LEU A 61 3.03 3.06 -0.13
N VAL A 62 2.60 2.64 1.06
CA VAL A 62 2.96 3.31 2.33
C VAL A 62 4.47 3.28 2.58
N TYR A 63 5.14 2.15 2.34
CA TYR A 63 6.60 2.07 2.48
C TYR A 63 7.34 2.91 1.45
N GLU A 64 6.88 2.95 0.19
CA GLU A 64 7.45 3.79 -0.85
C GLU A 64 7.30 5.28 -0.54
N MET A 65 6.10 5.70 -0.09
CA MET A 65 5.83 7.09 0.32
C MET A 65 6.78 7.56 1.41
N ASP A 66 6.93 6.77 2.47
CA ASP A 66 7.82 7.10 3.59
C ASP A 66 9.29 7.13 3.17
N ALA A 67 9.75 6.15 2.38
CA ALA A 67 11.12 6.11 1.90
C ALA A 67 11.47 7.29 0.98
N ASP A 68 10.54 7.69 0.12
CA ASP A 68 10.69 8.83 -0.77
C ASP A 68 10.64 10.16 0.01
N LEU A 69 9.78 10.30 1.01
CA LEU A 69 9.77 11.47 1.89
C LEU A 69 11.12 11.62 2.63
N GLU A 70 11.64 10.53 3.20
CA GLU A 70 12.96 10.53 3.85
C GLU A 70 14.08 10.87 2.87
N ARG A 71 13.99 10.41 1.62
CA ARG A 71 14.95 10.78 0.57
C ARG A 71 14.90 12.28 0.28
N ALA A 72 13.71 12.87 0.15
CA ALA A 72 13.55 14.30 -0.05
C ALA A 72 14.10 15.13 1.14
N ARG A 73 13.83 14.69 2.38
CA ARG A 73 14.38 15.32 3.61
C ARG A 73 15.91 15.29 3.63
N ARG A 74 16.53 14.18 3.24
CA ARG A 74 18.00 14.08 3.12
C ARG A 74 18.53 15.07 2.08
N MET A 75 17.96 15.10 0.89
CA MET A 75 18.36 16.03 -0.17
C MET A 75 18.20 17.50 0.25
N HIS A 76 17.14 17.85 0.96
CA HIS A 76 16.97 19.17 1.58
C HIS A 76 18.16 19.51 2.49
N ARG A 77 18.52 18.62 3.42
CA ARG A 77 19.66 18.83 4.32
C ARG A 77 20.97 18.96 3.52
N ASP A 78 21.19 18.09 2.55
CA ASP A 78 22.41 18.06 1.75
C ASP A 78 22.57 19.34 0.90
N PHE A 79 21.48 19.91 0.40
CA PHE A 79 21.48 21.24 -0.23
C PHE A 79 22.07 22.29 0.71
N PHE A 80 21.56 22.42 1.94
CA PHE A 80 22.03 23.44 2.88
C PHE A 80 23.45 23.21 3.40
N LEU A 81 23.94 21.98 3.35
CA LEU A 81 25.33 21.67 3.67
C LEU A 81 26.28 22.06 2.53
N GLN A 82 25.87 21.84 1.27
CA GLN A 82 26.79 21.90 0.13
C GLN A 82 26.66 23.16 -0.73
N TYR A 83 25.54 23.89 -0.70
CA TYR A 83 25.33 25.04 -1.61
C TYR A 83 26.40 26.14 -1.50
N ARG A 84 27.06 26.26 -0.36
CA ARG A 84 28.18 27.20 -0.16
C ARG A 84 29.49 26.71 -0.76
N GLU A 85 29.67 25.40 -0.88
CA GLU A 85 30.91 24.79 -1.40
C GLU A 85 30.87 24.63 -2.91
N ILE A 86 29.75 24.13 -3.46
CA ILE A 86 29.61 23.85 -4.90
C ILE A 86 28.87 24.95 -5.67
N GLY A 87 28.35 25.96 -4.97
CA GLY A 87 27.56 27.03 -5.54
C GLY A 87 26.07 26.70 -5.67
N PHE A 88 25.24 27.75 -5.70
CA PHE A 88 23.78 27.63 -5.69
C PHE A 88 23.23 26.82 -6.87
N GLU A 89 23.61 27.15 -8.11
CA GLU A 89 23.08 26.50 -9.32
C GLU A 89 23.36 25.00 -9.36
N ALA A 90 24.59 24.60 -9.02
CA ALA A 90 24.98 23.20 -8.98
C ALA A 90 24.22 22.45 -7.86
N ALA A 91 24.14 23.03 -6.67
CA ALA A 91 23.41 22.45 -5.55
C ALA A 91 21.89 22.37 -5.83
N TYR A 92 21.32 23.37 -6.50
CA TYR A 92 19.92 23.36 -6.91
C TYR A 92 19.63 22.21 -7.88
N ALA A 93 20.47 22.04 -8.90
CA ALA A 93 20.33 20.96 -9.87
C ALA A 93 20.52 19.56 -9.23
N GLN A 94 21.47 19.44 -8.29
CA GLN A 94 21.84 18.16 -7.67
C GLN A 94 20.89 17.72 -6.55
N PHE A 95 20.33 18.66 -5.77
CA PHE A 95 19.58 18.34 -4.57
C PHE A 95 18.13 18.83 -4.62
N VAL A 96 17.89 20.07 -5.03
CA VAL A 96 16.55 20.67 -4.99
C VAL A 96 15.64 20.05 -6.04
N ARG A 97 16.07 19.99 -7.31
CA ARG A 97 15.24 19.42 -8.38
C ARG A 97 14.83 17.96 -8.10
N PRO A 98 15.75 17.04 -7.73
CA PRO A 98 15.36 15.66 -7.44
C PRO A 98 14.47 15.53 -6.20
N ALA A 99 14.66 16.39 -5.19
CA ALA A 99 13.83 16.39 -3.99
C ALA A 99 12.38 16.80 -4.31
N LEU A 100 12.17 17.84 -5.11
CA LEU A 100 10.83 18.25 -5.55
C LEU A 100 10.15 17.15 -6.36
N GLN A 101 10.86 16.52 -7.31
CA GLN A 101 10.34 15.37 -8.06
C GLN A 101 9.96 14.19 -7.15
N THR A 102 10.75 13.97 -6.09
CA THR A 102 10.46 12.93 -5.11
C THR A 102 9.20 13.26 -4.30
N LEU A 103 8.98 14.52 -3.92
CA LEU A 103 7.78 14.97 -3.23
C LEU A 103 6.51 14.90 -4.11
N ASP A 104 6.64 15.21 -5.40
CA ASP A 104 5.57 15.00 -6.37
C ASP A 104 5.19 13.52 -6.48
N ARG A 105 6.18 12.62 -6.45
CA ARG A 105 5.95 11.18 -6.41
C ARG A 105 5.23 10.75 -5.12
N VAL A 106 5.65 11.24 -3.95
CA VAL A 106 4.96 10.96 -2.67
C VAL A 106 3.49 11.41 -2.74
N THR A 107 3.23 12.58 -3.33
CA THR A 107 1.88 13.08 -3.56
C THR A 107 1.06 12.14 -4.45
N ALA A 108 1.63 11.69 -5.58
CA ALA A 108 0.96 10.75 -6.47
C ALA A 108 0.69 9.39 -5.80
N LEU A 109 1.66 8.85 -5.06
CA LEU A 109 1.51 7.59 -4.31
C LEU A 109 0.44 7.69 -3.22
N SER A 110 0.33 8.84 -2.55
CA SER A 110 -0.71 9.11 -1.54
C SER A 110 -2.11 9.11 -2.15
N GLU A 111 -2.26 9.68 -3.35
CA GLU A 111 -3.53 9.70 -4.09
C GLU A 111 -3.89 8.29 -4.61
N GLU A 112 -2.90 7.51 -5.09
CA GLU A 112 -3.07 6.10 -5.46
C GLU A 112 -3.51 5.26 -4.25
N LEU A 113 -2.83 5.42 -3.11
CA LEU A 113 -3.15 4.75 -1.86
C LEU A 113 -4.59 5.04 -1.43
N ARG A 114 -5.00 6.32 -1.47
CA ARG A 114 -6.36 6.74 -1.16
C ARG A 114 -7.40 6.08 -2.08
N SER A 115 -7.14 6.06 -3.40
CA SER A 115 -8.02 5.41 -4.36
C SER A 115 -8.12 3.90 -4.13
N LEU A 116 -7.00 3.26 -3.80
CA LEU A 116 -6.95 1.82 -3.54
C LEU A 116 -7.72 1.45 -2.26
N ILE A 117 -7.54 2.20 -1.17
CA ILE A 117 -8.30 2.01 0.07
C ILE A 117 -9.80 2.22 -0.15
N ALA A 118 -10.19 3.17 -1.01
CA ALA A 118 -11.61 3.45 -1.27
C ALA A 118 -12.34 2.35 -2.07
N ARG A 119 -11.61 1.58 -2.90
CA ARG A 119 -12.19 0.55 -3.79
C ARG A 119 -12.05 -0.88 -3.26
N THR A 120 -11.06 -1.13 -2.41
CA THR A 120 -10.77 -2.45 -1.87
C THR A 120 -11.53 -2.66 -0.55
N PRO A 121 -12.10 -3.86 -0.31
CA PRO A 121 -12.68 -4.20 0.99
C PRO A 121 -11.56 -4.34 2.04
N VAL A 122 -11.22 -3.22 2.69
CA VAL A 122 -10.25 -3.17 3.79
C VAL A 122 -10.93 -3.06 5.15
N SER A 123 -10.18 -3.32 6.22
CA SER A 123 -10.65 -3.15 7.61
C SER A 123 -11.13 -1.72 7.93
N ASP A 124 -12.02 -1.61 8.92
CA ASP A 124 -12.50 -0.31 9.40
C ASP A 124 -11.37 0.55 9.99
N ALA A 125 -10.33 -0.07 10.56
CA ALA A 125 -9.15 0.63 11.04
C ALA A 125 -8.45 1.36 9.88
N LEU A 126 -8.18 0.65 8.79
CA LEU A 126 -7.54 1.23 7.60
C LEU A 126 -8.42 2.27 6.90
N ARG A 127 -9.76 2.13 6.94
CA ARG A 127 -10.67 3.18 6.42
C ARG A 127 -10.63 4.47 7.25
N ARG A 128 -10.48 4.38 8.57
CA ARG A 128 -10.40 5.55 9.46
C ARG A 128 -9.12 6.36 9.20
N LEU A 129 -8.04 5.71 8.78
CA LEU A 129 -6.79 6.35 8.37
C LEU A 129 -6.93 7.24 7.13
N ASN A 130 -8.07 7.27 6.44
CA ASN A 130 -8.27 8.20 5.32
C ASN A 130 -8.13 9.67 5.75
N VAL A 131 -8.46 10.01 7.01
CA VAL A 131 -8.19 11.33 7.57
C VAL A 131 -6.68 11.58 7.68
N ASP A 132 -5.94 10.58 8.17
CA ASP A 132 -4.49 10.67 8.34
C ASP A 132 -3.75 10.72 7.00
N ILE A 133 -4.24 10.05 5.96
CA ILE A 133 -3.71 10.15 4.59
C ILE A 133 -3.91 11.57 4.03
N ASN A 134 -5.07 12.19 4.27
CA ASN A 134 -5.29 13.58 3.85
C ASN A 134 -4.39 14.55 4.62
N LEU A 135 -4.19 14.33 5.92
CA LEU A 135 -3.25 15.10 6.73
C LEU A 135 -1.81 14.92 6.22
N TYR A 136 -1.39 13.68 5.96
CA TYR A 136 -0.09 13.35 5.39
C TYR A 136 0.13 14.07 4.06
N LEU A 137 -0.82 13.96 3.14
CA LEU A 137 -0.80 14.62 1.83
C LEU A 137 -0.70 16.14 1.93
N SER A 138 -1.52 16.76 2.79
CA SER A 138 -1.49 18.20 3.01
C SER A 138 -0.14 18.66 3.60
N THR A 139 0.44 17.85 4.49
CA THR A 139 1.74 18.12 5.11
C THR A 139 2.88 17.94 4.11
N THR A 140 2.83 16.93 3.23
CA THR A 140 3.80 16.75 2.14
C THR A 140 3.79 17.93 1.16
N ARG A 141 2.61 18.42 0.79
CA ARG A 141 2.49 19.60 -0.09
C ARG A 141 3.05 20.84 0.58
N ARG A 142 2.68 21.07 1.84
CA ARG A 142 3.23 22.17 2.65
C ARG A 142 4.75 22.08 2.78
N PHE A 143 5.29 20.88 2.97
CA PHE A 143 6.72 20.63 3.02
C PHE A 143 7.42 21.03 1.71
N ALA A 144 6.83 20.70 0.55
CA ALA A 144 7.37 21.09 -0.75
C ALA A 144 7.38 22.61 -0.94
N GLU A 145 6.30 23.29 -0.55
CA GLU A 145 6.20 24.76 -0.57
C GLU A 145 7.26 25.40 0.34
N THR A 146 7.32 24.97 1.61
CA THR A 146 8.30 25.48 2.58
C THR A 146 9.73 25.24 2.08
N PHE A 147 10.02 24.08 1.49
CA PHE A 147 11.34 23.81 0.95
C PHE A 147 11.70 24.79 -0.18
N GLN A 148 10.78 25.01 -1.13
CA GLN A 148 11.00 25.98 -2.21
C GLN A 148 11.22 27.39 -1.65
N ASP A 149 10.47 27.80 -0.63
CA ASP A 149 10.62 29.11 0.01
C ASP A 149 12.01 29.30 0.64
N VAL A 150 12.53 28.29 1.35
CA VAL A 150 13.89 28.36 1.92
C VAL A 150 14.94 28.40 0.82
N VAL A 151 14.76 27.63 -0.26
CA VAL A 151 15.68 27.66 -1.41
C VAL A 151 15.68 29.03 -2.08
N ASN A 152 14.52 29.67 -2.22
CA ASN A 152 14.41 31.03 -2.76
C ASN A 152 15.14 32.04 -1.86
N VAL A 153 15.08 31.87 -0.54
CA VAL A 153 15.86 32.70 0.39
C VAL A 153 17.37 32.49 0.19
N ALA A 154 17.82 31.25 0.06
CA ALA A 154 19.23 30.95 -0.22
C ALA A 154 19.68 31.59 -1.54
N GLU A 155 18.85 31.55 -2.58
CA GLU A 155 19.12 32.18 -3.87
C GLU A 155 19.31 33.69 -3.75
N VAL A 156 18.38 34.39 -3.09
CA VAL A 156 18.47 35.85 -2.89
C VAL A 156 19.74 36.23 -2.12
N LEU A 157 20.15 35.39 -1.17
CA LEU A 157 21.35 35.63 -0.37
C LEU A 157 22.64 35.37 -1.16
N THR A 158 22.73 34.29 -1.95
CA THR A 158 24.00 33.80 -2.51
C THR A 158 24.08 33.72 -4.03
N ARG A 159 23.13 34.27 -4.78
CA ARG A 159 23.22 34.29 -6.25
C ARG A 159 24.51 35.02 -6.70
N PRO A 160 25.37 34.42 -7.52
CA PRO A 160 26.60 35.06 -7.94
C PRO A 160 26.38 36.43 -8.61
N GLY A 161 27.16 37.43 -8.21
CA GLY A 161 27.18 38.80 -8.73
C GLY A 161 25.98 39.68 -8.36
N THR A 162 24.87 39.09 -7.91
CA THR A 162 23.60 39.80 -7.64
C THR A 162 22.97 39.47 -6.29
N GLY A 163 23.48 38.47 -5.59
CA GLY A 163 23.04 38.09 -4.25
C GLY A 163 23.41 39.15 -3.22
N LEU A 164 22.67 39.18 -2.12
CA LEU A 164 22.89 40.19 -1.08
C LEU A 164 24.29 40.10 -0.46
N HIS A 165 24.85 38.90 -0.32
CA HIS A 165 26.21 38.74 0.20
C HIS A 165 27.26 39.35 -0.74
N ASP A 166 27.20 39.06 -2.03
CA ASP A 166 28.11 39.63 -3.04
C ASP A 166 27.95 41.16 -3.13
N GLN A 167 26.72 41.67 -3.08
CA GLN A 167 26.48 43.12 -3.08
C GLN A 167 27.09 43.78 -1.85
N LEU A 168 26.94 43.17 -0.67
CA LEU A 168 27.51 43.67 0.57
C LEU A 168 29.05 43.70 0.49
N GLU A 169 29.67 42.62 0.02
CA GLU A 169 31.12 42.52 -0.18
C GLU A 169 31.63 43.60 -1.15
N GLN A 170 30.95 43.79 -2.29
CA GLN A 170 31.31 44.85 -3.25
C GLN A 170 31.30 46.25 -2.61
N ARG A 171 30.34 46.54 -1.73
CA ARG A 171 30.29 47.83 -1.01
C ARG A 171 31.41 47.95 0.01
N THR A 172 31.71 46.89 0.74
CA THR A 172 32.83 46.87 1.69
C THR A 172 34.17 47.05 0.99
N VAL A 173 34.38 46.41 -0.17
CA VAL A 173 35.60 46.59 -0.99
C VAL A 173 35.71 48.01 -1.54
N ALA A 174 34.60 48.60 -2.04
CA ALA A 174 34.59 49.98 -2.51
C ALA A 174 34.90 50.99 -1.38
N LEU A 175 34.35 50.77 -0.18
CA LEU A 175 34.68 51.55 1.01
C LEU A 175 36.16 51.42 1.38
N ALA A 176 36.72 50.20 1.33
CA ALA A 176 38.13 49.97 1.64
C ALA A 176 39.06 50.75 0.70
N ALA A 177 38.77 50.73 -0.61
CA ALA A 177 39.56 51.46 -1.60
C ALA A 177 39.55 52.99 -1.37
N MET A 178 38.45 53.53 -0.84
CA MET A 178 38.32 54.97 -0.56
C MET A 178 38.97 55.40 0.76
N LEU A 179 38.99 54.52 1.77
CA LEU A 179 39.33 54.87 3.15
C LEU A 179 40.74 54.42 3.58
N ASP A 180 41.55 53.92 2.64
CA ASP A 180 42.88 53.35 2.90
C ASP A 180 43.89 54.38 3.43
N SER A 181 43.70 55.66 3.09
CA SER A 181 44.62 56.75 3.42
C SER A 181 44.54 57.24 4.88
N GLN A 182 43.54 56.82 5.66
CA GLN A 182 43.37 57.22 7.06
C GLN A 182 43.32 56.02 8.01
N GLU A 183 44.24 55.99 8.98
CA GLU A 183 44.35 54.89 9.94
C GLU A 183 43.06 54.67 10.74
N GLN A 184 42.42 55.74 11.22
CA GLN A 184 41.23 55.62 12.06
C GLN A 184 40.01 55.04 11.30
N THR A 185 39.75 55.49 10.07
CA THR A 185 38.66 54.95 9.24
C THR A 185 38.93 53.51 8.82
N ARG A 186 40.20 53.19 8.52
CA ARG A 186 40.64 51.83 8.16
C ARG A 186 40.42 50.83 9.30
N VAL A 187 40.75 51.20 10.55
CA VAL A 187 40.54 50.34 11.73
C VAL A 187 39.05 50.06 11.94
N LEU A 188 38.20 51.08 11.87
CA LEU A 188 36.74 50.92 12.04
C LEU A 188 36.11 50.08 10.92
N LEU A 189 36.58 50.24 9.68
CA LEU A 189 36.14 49.40 8.56
C LEU A 189 36.53 47.94 8.76
N GLN A 190 37.75 47.67 9.23
CA GLN A 190 38.20 46.31 9.52
C GLN A 190 37.40 45.67 10.67
N GLU A 191 37.07 46.45 11.70
CA GLU A 191 36.21 46.01 12.79
C GLU A 191 34.80 45.65 12.28
N MET A 192 34.18 46.52 11.47
CA MET A 192 32.90 46.27 10.81
C MET A 192 32.93 44.96 10.00
N ASN A 193 33.94 44.79 9.14
CA ASN A 193 34.08 43.59 8.32
C ASN A 193 34.34 42.31 9.14
N THR A 194 35.06 42.42 10.25
CA THR A 194 35.29 41.30 11.17
C THR A 194 33.97 40.81 11.79
N PHE A 195 33.12 41.75 12.22
CA PHE A 195 31.81 41.41 12.76
C PHE A 195 30.86 40.85 11.70
N GLU A 196 30.88 41.41 10.49
CA GLU A 196 30.13 40.86 9.36
C GLU A 196 30.55 39.41 9.03
N THR A 197 31.85 39.16 8.91
CA THR A 197 32.37 37.82 8.63
C THR A 197 31.94 36.83 9.73
N ARG A 198 32.03 37.22 11.01
CA ARG A 198 31.54 36.41 12.13
C ARG A 198 30.04 36.17 12.06
N TYR A 199 29.27 37.16 11.61
CA TYR A 199 27.85 36.97 11.34
C TYR A 199 27.63 35.95 10.22
N GLN A 200 28.30 36.06 9.07
CA GLN A 200 28.10 35.15 7.95
C GLN A 200 28.39 33.68 8.32
N LEU A 201 29.41 33.47 9.16
CA LEU A 201 29.80 32.15 9.67
C LEU A 201 28.81 31.58 10.69
N THR A 202 28.42 32.38 11.69
CA THR A 202 27.65 31.88 12.85
C THR A 202 26.15 32.16 12.78
N ARG A 203 25.75 33.08 11.89
CA ARG A 203 24.43 33.70 11.76
C ARG A 203 23.93 34.36 13.05
N LYS A 204 24.77 34.59 14.07
CA LYS A 204 24.33 35.21 15.33
C LYS A 204 24.08 36.71 15.15
N ARG A 205 22.83 37.14 15.38
CA ARG A 205 22.38 38.55 15.23
C ARG A 205 23.24 39.56 15.98
N SER A 206 23.80 39.18 17.14
CA SER A 206 24.69 40.02 17.93
C SER A 206 25.89 40.52 17.12
N PHE A 207 26.45 39.71 16.21
CA PHE A 207 27.57 40.13 15.38
C PHE A 207 27.15 41.14 14.32
N MET A 208 25.98 40.99 13.69
CA MET A 208 25.51 42.02 12.75
C MET A 208 25.21 43.34 13.48
N GLN A 209 24.68 43.28 14.71
CA GLN A 209 24.50 44.48 15.52
C GLN A 209 25.85 45.18 15.83
N SER A 210 26.89 44.41 16.15
CA SER A 210 28.24 44.95 16.31
C SER A 210 28.78 45.56 15.00
N ALA A 211 28.50 44.95 13.84
CA ALA A 211 28.85 45.52 12.54
C ALA A 211 28.13 46.87 12.30
N PHE A 212 26.84 46.98 12.63
CA PHE A 212 26.11 48.25 12.56
C PHE A 212 26.67 49.32 13.50
N ASN A 213 27.09 48.95 14.72
CA ASN A 213 27.70 49.90 15.65
C ASN A 213 29.07 50.41 15.13
N ALA A 214 29.86 49.52 14.52
CA ALA A 214 31.10 49.89 13.86
C ALA A 214 30.85 50.79 12.64
N ALA A 215 29.85 50.45 11.82
CA ALA A 215 29.41 51.27 10.69
C ALA A 215 28.97 52.68 11.15
N PHE A 216 28.19 52.79 12.21
CA PHE A 216 27.79 54.08 12.78
C PHE A 216 28.98 54.92 13.26
N SER A 217 29.97 54.27 13.87
CA SER A 217 31.21 54.93 14.29
C SER A 217 32.05 55.39 13.09
N LEU A 218 32.08 54.57 12.03
CA LEU A 218 32.73 54.89 10.77
C LEU A 218 32.07 56.09 10.08
N THR A 219 30.74 56.19 10.09
CA THR A 219 29.98 57.36 9.59
C THR A 219 30.48 58.66 10.25
N LYS A 220 30.64 58.65 11.58
CA LYS A 220 31.13 59.82 12.33
C LYS A 220 32.57 60.17 11.95
N ALA A 221 33.44 59.17 11.83
CA ALA A 221 34.84 59.34 11.47
C ALA A 221 34.99 59.92 10.05
N ILE A 222 34.22 59.44 9.07
CA ILE A 222 34.19 59.97 7.69
C ILE A 222 33.75 61.44 7.69
N GLY A 223 32.70 61.78 8.44
CA GLY A 223 32.20 63.15 8.55
C GLY A 223 33.25 64.11 9.11
N ALA A 224 33.94 63.69 10.17
CA ALA A 224 34.99 64.46 10.85
C ALA A 224 36.34 64.49 10.12
N SER A 225 36.54 63.65 9.10
CA SER A 225 37.81 63.55 8.37
C SER A 225 38.20 64.88 7.73
N GLN A 226 39.47 65.30 7.87
CA GLN A 226 39.99 66.47 7.17
C GLN A 226 40.70 66.13 5.86
N THR A 227 40.99 64.84 5.62
CA THR A 227 41.74 64.38 4.44
C THR A 227 40.84 64.07 3.26
N LEU A 228 39.59 63.67 3.51
CA LEU A 228 38.61 63.39 2.46
C LEU A 228 37.99 64.68 1.93
N THR A 229 37.91 64.80 0.62
CA THR A 229 37.16 65.86 -0.07
C THR A 229 35.66 65.75 0.23
N PRO A 230 34.88 66.83 0.07
CA PRO A 230 33.44 66.79 0.26
C PRO A 230 32.73 65.73 -0.60
N ASP A 231 33.21 65.49 -1.82
CA ASP A 231 32.66 64.50 -2.73
C ASP A 231 32.99 63.07 -2.31
N GLU A 232 34.23 62.80 -1.88
CA GLU A 232 34.62 61.50 -1.33
C GLU A 232 33.85 61.17 -0.05
N LYS A 233 33.65 62.14 0.84
CA LYS A 233 32.82 61.96 2.04
C LYS A 233 31.39 61.57 1.66
N ARG A 234 30.77 62.29 0.73
CA ARG A 234 29.40 62.01 0.28
C ARG A 234 29.30 60.63 -0.33
N LEU A 235 30.23 60.24 -1.19
CA LEU A 235 30.26 58.92 -1.81
C LEU A 235 30.46 57.80 -0.76
N ALA A 236 31.40 57.96 0.18
CA ALA A 236 31.64 56.97 1.23
C ALA A 236 30.43 56.82 2.18
N LEU A 237 29.78 57.94 2.55
CA LEU A 237 28.56 57.90 3.35
C LEU A 237 27.40 57.22 2.62
N ASN A 238 27.27 57.42 1.30
CA ASN A 238 26.28 56.73 0.48
C ASN A 238 26.54 55.22 0.43
N LEU A 239 27.80 54.80 0.19
CA LEU A 239 28.18 53.38 0.19
C LEU A 239 27.90 52.72 1.54
N LEU A 240 28.13 53.43 2.65
CA LEU A 240 27.86 52.93 4.00
C LEU A 240 26.36 52.86 4.32
N ALA A 241 25.56 53.77 3.76
CA ALA A 241 24.10 53.68 3.83
C ALA A 241 23.57 52.49 3.01
N GLU A 242 24.10 52.26 1.80
CA GLU A 242 23.78 51.09 0.99
C GLU A 242 24.18 49.79 1.69
N TYR A 243 25.37 49.74 2.29
CA TYR A 243 25.81 48.65 3.17
C TYR A 243 24.77 48.34 4.25
N GLY A 244 24.35 49.37 4.99
CA GLY A 244 23.37 49.22 6.07
C GLY A 244 22.04 48.64 5.57
N ASN A 245 21.55 49.13 4.44
CA ASN A 245 20.32 48.63 3.82
C ASN A 245 20.43 47.16 3.36
N ILE A 246 21.56 46.78 2.77
CA ILE A 246 21.79 45.40 2.34
C ILE A 246 21.91 44.46 3.56
N ALA A 247 22.65 44.87 4.58
CA ALA A 247 22.81 44.10 5.81
C ALA A 247 21.48 43.90 6.56
N ASP A 248 20.61 44.90 6.58
CA ASP A 248 19.27 44.77 7.17
C ASP A 248 18.36 43.81 6.37
N ARG A 249 18.44 43.85 5.04
CA ARG A 249 17.77 42.86 4.18
C ARG A 249 18.28 41.45 4.44
N ILE A 250 19.59 41.25 4.56
CA ILE A 250 20.19 39.95 4.91
C ILE A 250 19.62 39.44 6.25
N LEU A 251 19.56 40.30 7.28
CA LEU A 251 18.97 39.93 8.56
C LEU A 251 17.51 39.50 8.43
N SER A 252 16.72 40.25 7.66
CA SER A 252 15.30 39.95 7.42
C SER A 252 15.12 38.59 6.73
N HIS A 253 15.95 38.31 5.73
CA HIS A 253 15.96 37.01 5.03
C HIS A 253 16.45 35.86 5.94
N ASP A 254 17.46 36.08 6.78
CA ASP A 254 17.94 35.07 7.73
C ASP A 254 16.92 34.78 8.85
N VAL A 255 16.11 35.76 9.26
CA VAL A 255 14.98 35.55 10.17
C VAL A 255 13.90 34.71 9.49
N ASN A 256 13.49 35.08 8.27
CA ASN A 256 12.52 34.31 7.49
C ASN A 256 12.98 32.86 7.28
N ALA A 257 14.26 32.65 6.91
CA ALA A 257 14.83 31.31 6.76
C ALA A 257 14.70 30.47 8.04
N ARG A 258 14.94 31.06 9.22
CA ARG A 258 14.77 30.36 10.50
C ARG A 258 13.33 29.98 10.78
N GLU A 259 12.39 30.87 10.50
CA GLU A 259 10.96 30.59 10.66
C GLU A 259 10.54 29.42 9.78
N LEU A 260 10.97 29.43 8.51
CA LEU A 260 10.72 28.33 7.57
C LEU A 260 11.39 27.01 8.00
N PHE A 261 12.63 27.05 8.51
CA PHE A 261 13.28 25.85 9.06
C PHE A 261 12.56 25.28 10.29
N ASN A 262 12.02 26.15 11.14
CA ASN A 262 11.22 25.73 12.28
C ASN A 262 9.88 25.12 11.83
N ASP A 263 9.19 25.73 10.86
CA ASP A 263 7.96 25.19 10.26
C ASP A 263 8.24 23.79 9.66
N PHE A 264 9.33 23.67 8.90
CA PHE A 264 9.79 22.40 8.33
C PHE A 264 10.04 21.33 9.42
N ALA A 265 10.72 21.68 10.51
CA ALA A 265 10.99 20.76 11.61
C ALA A 265 9.70 20.29 12.30
N LEU A 266 8.74 21.20 12.50
CA LEU A 266 7.42 20.89 13.07
C LEU A 266 6.61 19.95 12.15
N GLN A 267 6.58 20.25 10.85
CA GLN A 267 5.92 19.39 9.86
C GLN A 267 6.53 17.99 9.86
N SER A 268 7.86 17.88 9.88
CA SER A 268 8.55 16.59 9.95
C SER A 268 8.15 15.80 11.20
N ALA A 269 8.16 16.44 12.37
CA ALA A 269 7.80 15.80 13.63
C ALA A 269 6.34 15.31 13.68
N ASN A 270 5.43 15.99 12.97
CA ASN A 270 4.02 15.60 12.89
C ASN A 270 3.76 14.47 11.89
N MET A 271 4.58 14.33 10.84
CA MET A 271 4.41 13.28 9.83
C MET A 271 4.90 11.91 10.29
N ASP A 272 5.97 11.85 11.08
CA ASP A 272 6.57 10.60 11.54
C ASP A 272 5.59 9.66 12.28
N PRO A 273 4.74 10.13 13.22
CA PRO A 273 3.75 9.25 13.85
C PRO A 273 2.69 8.76 12.85
N ILE A 274 2.29 9.60 11.89
CA ILE A 274 1.31 9.21 10.86
C ILE A 274 1.90 8.11 9.95
N ALA A 275 3.13 8.30 9.48
CA ALA A 275 3.81 7.31 8.65
C ALA A 275 4.00 5.97 9.40
N ARG A 276 4.31 6.02 10.70
CA ARG A 276 4.42 4.83 11.55
C ARG A 276 3.08 4.12 11.69
N ASP A 277 2.01 4.84 12.04
CA ASP A 277 0.68 4.23 12.19
C ASP A 277 0.20 3.63 10.86
N LEU A 278 0.36 4.34 9.74
CA LEU A 278 0.06 3.79 8.42
C LEU A 278 0.81 2.47 8.14
N LYS A 279 2.10 2.38 8.48
CA LYS A 279 2.88 1.14 8.32
C LYS A 279 2.38 0.02 9.23
N GLU A 280 2.07 0.34 10.49
CA GLU A 280 1.57 -0.63 11.47
C GLU A 280 0.21 -1.19 11.02
N GLN A 281 -0.74 -0.32 10.66
CA GLN A 281 -2.08 -0.72 10.23
C GLN A 281 -2.04 -1.50 8.92
N THR A 282 -1.24 -1.09 7.93
CA THR A 282 -1.14 -1.82 6.65
C THR A 282 -0.42 -3.15 6.79
N SER A 283 0.49 -3.30 7.74
CA SER A 283 1.10 -4.59 8.06
C SER A 283 0.08 -5.53 8.72
N ALA A 284 -0.67 -5.02 9.69
CA ALA A 284 -1.76 -5.78 10.32
C ALA A 284 -2.84 -6.21 9.32
N GLU A 285 -3.15 -5.37 8.33
CA GLU A 285 -4.11 -5.69 7.26
C GLU A 285 -3.63 -6.89 6.40
N VAL A 286 -2.35 -6.90 6.03
CA VAL A 286 -1.77 -8.02 5.27
C VAL A 286 -1.78 -9.30 6.11
N ASP A 287 -1.39 -9.23 7.37
CA ASP A 287 -1.37 -10.38 8.27
C ASP A 287 -2.78 -10.95 8.49
N ALA A 288 -3.77 -10.07 8.63
CA ALA A 288 -5.18 -10.46 8.72
C ALA A 288 -5.66 -11.15 7.43
N ALA A 289 -5.35 -10.59 6.26
CA ALA A 289 -5.72 -11.18 4.97
C ALA A 289 -5.07 -12.56 4.75
N VAL A 290 -3.79 -12.73 5.12
CA VAL A 290 -3.07 -14.02 5.08
C VAL A 290 -3.72 -15.04 6.01
N SER A 291 -4.05 -14.64 7.25
CA SER A 291 -4.72 -15.50 8.22
C SER A 291 -6.11 -15.95 7.75
N GLN A 292 -6.87 -15.06 7.12
CA GLN A 292 -8.17 -15.36 6.54
C GLN A 292 -8.06 -16.39 5.39
N ILE A 293 -6.99 -16.36 4.58
CA ILE A 293 -6.74 -17.42 3.60
C ILE A 293 -6.48 -18.77 4.26
N GLY A 294 -5.66 -18.81 5.31
CA GLY A 294 -5.36 -20.07 6.01
C GLY A 294 -6.63 -20.78 6.46
N THR A 295 -7.53 -20.03 7.12
CA THR A 295 -8.82 -20.56 7.58
C THR A 295 -9.78 -20.92 6.43
N THR A 296 -9.82 -20.12 5.37
CA THR A 296 -10.65 -20.38 4.18
C THR A 296 -10.18 -21.60 3.40
N ARG A 297 -8.87 -21.78 3.20
CA ARG A 297 -8.29 -22.96 2.54
C ARG A 297 -8.57 -24.23 3.31
N VAL A 298 -8.39 -24.21 4.64
CA VAL A 298 -8.68 -25.36 5.49
C VAL A 298 -10.17 -25.70 5.43
N SER A 299 -11.05 -24.71 5.55
CA SER A 299 -12.50 -24.91 5.50
C SER A 299 -12.97 -25.45 4.14
N ALA A 300 -12.45 -24.91 3.04
CA ALA A 300 -12.72 -25.40 1.69
C ALA A 300 -12.23 -26.84 1.48
N GLY A 301 -11.01 -27.16 1.95
CA GLY A 301 -10.46 -28.50 1.91
C GLY A 301 -11.31 -29.51 2.71
N VAL A 302 -11.74 -29.13 3.91
CA VAL A 302 -12.63 -29.95 4.74
C VAL A 302 -13.98 -30.19 4.04
N LEU A 303 -14.58 -29.15 3.44
CA LEU A 303 -15.83 -29.28 2.70
C LEU A 303 -15.69 -30.20 1.48
N ILE A 304 -14.60 -30.09 0.71
CA ILE A 304 -14.32 -30.97 -0.42
C ILE A 304 -14.17 -32.42 0.05
N VAL A 305 -13.35 -32.67 1.08
CA VAL A 305 -13.16 -34.02 1.63
C VAL A 305 -14.48 -34.61 2.16
N LEU A 306 -15.26 -33.84 2.92
CA LEU A 306 -16.57 -34.28 3.41
C LEU A 306 -17.55 -34.56 2.26
N SER A 307 -17.57 -33.72 1.23
CA SER A 307 -18.41 -33.93 0.05
C SER A 307 -18.03 -35.21 -0.70
N ALA A 308 -16.73 -35.46 -0.91
CA ALA A 308 -16.22 -36.65 -1.58
C ALA A 308 -16.52 -37.93 -0.78
N LEU A 309 -16.34 -37.90 0.56
CA LEU A 309 -16.70 -39.02 1.43
C LEU A 309 -18.21 -39.27 1.44
N GLY A 310 -19.02 -38.21 1.47
CA GLY A 310 -20.47 -38.29 1.38
C GLY A 310 -20.93 -38.88 0.04
N GLY A 311 -20.32 -38.44 -1.06
CA GLY A 311 -20.57 -38.93 -2.40
C GLY A 311 -20.20 -40.41 -2.56
N LEU A 312 -19.02 -40.80 -2.07
CA LEU A 312 -18.61 -42.20 -2.02
C LEU A 312 -19.60 -43.06 -1.21
N GLY A 313 -20.04 -42.56 -0.04
CA GLY A 313 -21.06 -43.21 0.77
C GLY A 313 -22.38 -43.40 0.02
N CYS A 314 -22.82 -42.38 -0.73
CA CYS A 314 -24.03 -42.46 -1.56
C CYS A 314 -23.87 -43.48 -2.70
N ILE A 315 -22.73 -43.49 -3.40
CA ILE A 315 -22.43 -44.45 -4.47
C ILE A 315 -22.48 -45.88 -3.92
N LEU A 316 -21.82 -46.14 -2.78
CA LEU A 316 -21.84 -47.45 -2.13
C LEU A 316 -23.26 -47.88 -1.73
N LEU A 317 -24.07 -46.95 -1.23
CA LEU A 317 -25.47 -47.21 -0.87
C LEU A 317 -26.32 -47.55 -2.10
N ILE A 318 -26.19 -46.78 -3.19
CA ILE A 318 -26.90 -47.04 -4.45
C ILE A 318 -26.49 -48.39 -5.03
N ALA A 319 -25.18 -48.66 -5.09
CA ALA A 319 -24.65 -49.94 -5.57
C ALA A 319 -25.21 -51.10 -4.76
N ARG A 320 -25.25 -50.97 -3.43
CA ARG A 320 -25.82 -51.98 -2.52
C ARG A 320 -27.32 -52.19 -2.75
N VAL A 321 -28.08 -51.11 -2.97
CA VAL A 321 -29.52 -51.18 -3.24
C VAL A 321 -29.82 -51.85 -4.58
N LEU A 322 -29.06 -51.50 -5.64
CA LEU A 322 -29.21 -52.11 -6.96
C LEU A 322 -28.81 -53.59 -6.96
N ASP A 323 -27.71 -53.94 -6.28
CA ASP A 323 -27.28 -55.33 -6.10
C ASP A 323 -28.38 -56.20 -5.49
N LEU A 324 -28.97 -55.74 -4.37
CA LEU A 324 -30.03 -56.48 -3.68
C LEU A 324 -31.35 -56.54 -4.44
N SER A 325 -31.70 -55.47 -5.16
CA SER A 325 -33.02 -55.34 -5.78
C SER A 325 -33.08 -55.83 -7.22
N VAL A 326 -31.95 -55.86 -7.92
CA VAL A 326 -31.85 -56.20 -9.34
C VAL A 326 -30.86 -57.35 -9.53
N THR A 327 -29.56 -57.12 -9.27
CA THR A 327 -28.49 -58.06 -9.64
C THR A 327 -28.71 -59.46 -9.07
N ARG A 328 -28.97 -59.55 -7.76
CA ARG A 328 -29.19 -60.84 -7.10
C ARG A 328 -30.42 -61.58 -7.66
N LYS A 329 -31.51 -60.86 -7.97
CA LYS A 329 -32.71 -61.46 -8.55
C LYS A 329 -32.45 -62.00 -9.96
N VAL A 330 -31.73 -61.23 -10.79
CA VAL A 330 -31.33 -61.65 -12.14
C VAL A 330 -30.46 -62.90 -12.09
N VAL A 331 -29.47 -62.94 -11.20
CA VAL A 331 -28.58 -64.10 -11.03
C VAL A 331 -29.36 -65.34 -10.58
N GLU A 332 -30.29 -65.20 -9.63
CA GLU A 332 -31.13 -66.33 -9.18
C GLU A 332 -32.03 -66.87 -10.29
N LEU A 333 -32.69 -65.98 -11.06
CA LEU A 333 -33.52 -66.38 -12.20
C LEU A 333 -32.70 -67.02 -13.32
N THR A 334 -31.49 -66.51 -13.58
CA THR A 334 -30.58 -67.07 -14.58
C THR A 334 -30.08 -68.46 -14.16
N ARG A 335 -29.76 -68.64 -12.87
CA ARG A 335 -29.37 -69.95 -12.33
C ARG A 335 -30.50 -70.96 -12.47
N MET A 336 -31.72 -70.57 -12.11
CA MET A 336 -32.92 -71.39 -12.26
C MET A 336 -33.16 -71.79 -13.73
N ALA A 337 -33.09 -70.83 -14.67
CA ALA A 337 -33.18 -71.14 -16.09
C ALA A 337 -32.09 -72.14 -16.55
N GLY A 338 -30.88 -72.02 -16.00
CA GLY A 338 -29.78 -72.98 -16.22
C GLY A 338 -30.07 -74.38 -15.67
N GLU A 339 -30.61 -74.48 -14.46
CA GLU A 339 -31.01 -75.75 -13.82
C GLU A 339 -32.12 -76.44 -14.63
N LEU A 340 -33.16 -75.71 -15.04
CA LEU A 340 -34.20 -76.23 -15.93
C LEU A 340 -33.63 -76.74 -17.27
N ARG A 341 -32.74 -75.97 -17.89
CA ARG A 341 -32.09 -76.36 -19.15
C ARG A 341 -31.25 -77.63 -19.00
N SER A 342 -30.68 -77.87 -17.82
CA SER A 342 -29.92 -79.07 -17.53
C SER A 342 -30.77 -80.31 -17.21
N GLY A 343 -32.11 -80.19 -17.25
CA GLY A 343 -33.04 -81.29 -17.01
C GLY A 343 -33.53 -81.39 -15.56
N ASN A 344 -33.15 -80.46 -14.66
CA ASN A 344 -33.66 -80.43 -13.30
C ASN A 344 -35.04 -79.74 -13.26
N LEU A 345 -36.10 -80.51 -13.50
CA LEU A 345 -37.48 -80.01 -13.54
C LEU A 345 -38.08 -79.71 -12.16
N ASP A 346 -37.40 -80.10 -11.07
CA ASP A 346 -37.81 -79.79 -9.69
C ASP A 346 -37.31 -78.41 -9.22
N ALA A 347 -36.40 -77.79 -9.97
CA ALA A 347 -35.90 -76.46 -9.66
C ALA A 347 -37.05 -75.44 -9.61
N ARG A 348 -37.09 -74.62 -8.55
CA ARG A 348 -38.05 -73.52 -8.38
C ARG A 348 -37.30 -72.29 -7.85
N THR A 349 -37.69 -71.11 -8.30
CA THR A 349 -37.12 -69.84 -7.82
C THR A 349 -37.94 -69.28 -6.66
N SER A 350 -37.25 -68.70 -5.67
CA SER A 350 -37.85 -68.05 -4.50
C SER A 350 -38.05 -66.54 -4.68
N VAL A 351 -37.70 -66.02 -5.86
CA VAL A 351 -37.83 -64.59 -6.18
C VAL A 351 -39.30 -64.20 -6.11
N SER A 352 -39.65 -63.44 -5.08
CA SER A 352 -40.98 -62.86 -4.89
C SER A 352 -40.93 -61.35 -5.11
N GLY A 353 -41.92 -60.83 -5.81
CA GLY A 353 -41.98 -59.42 -6.17
C GLY A 353 -43.30 -59.05 -6.82
N ARG A 354 -43.66 -57.77 -6.77
CA ARG A 354 -44.74 -57.21 -7.60
C ARG A 354 -44.18 -56.45 -8.81
N ASP A 355 -42.87 -56.58 -9.04
CA ASP A 355 -42.13 -56.02 -10.16
C ASP A 355 -41.95 -57.08 -11.26
N GLU A 356 -41.29 -56.71 -12.36
CA GLU A 356 -41.11 -57.59 -13.53
C GLU A 356 -40.39 -58.89 -13.16
N PHE A 357 -39.51 -58.86 -12.14
CA PHE A 357 -38.85 -60.05 -11.64
C PHE A 357 -39.79 -61.03 -10.94
N GLY A 358 -40.81 -60.54 -10.23
CA GLY A 358 -41.83 -61.41 -9.64
C GLY A 358 -42.68 -62.10 -10.71
N VAL A 359 -43.11 -61.34 -11.72
CA VAL A 359 -43.86 -61.88 -12.87
C VAL A 359 -43.03 -62.93 -13.61
N LEU A 360 -41.74 -62.66 -13.82
CA LEU A 360 -40.84 -63.59 -14.49
C LEU A 360 -40.59 -64.87 -13.66
N ALA A 361 -40.42 -64.73 -12.34
CA ALA A 361 -40.28 -65.85 -11.42
C ALA A 361 -41.50 -66.77 -11.43
N ASP A 362 -42.69 -66.19 -11.34
CA ASP A 362 -43.97 -66.92 -11.40
C ASP A 362 -44.12 -67.65 -12.74
N THR A 363 -43.74 -67.00 -13.84
CA THR A 363 -43.75 -67.60 -15.18
C THR A 363 -42.80 -68.79 -15.29
N PHE A 364 -41.56 -68.67 -14.78
CA PHE A 364 -40.59 -69.78 -14.76
C PHE A 364 -41.08 -70.96 -13.92
N ASN A 365 -41.62 -70.71 -12.73
CA ASN A 365 -42.15 -71.75 -11.85
C ASN A 365 -43.36 -72.46 -12.48
N ALA A 366 -44.23 -71.72 -13.19
CA ALA A 366 -45.36 -72.29 -13.93
C ALA A 366 -44.91 -73.15 -15.11
N MET A 367 -43.89 -72.71 -15.88
CA MET A 367 -43.30 -73.49 -16.97
C MET A 367 -42.68 -74.80 -16.45
N ALA A 368 -41.88 -74.74 -15.39
CA ALA A 368 -41.28 -75.91 -14.76
C ALA A 368 -42.35 -76.94 -14.33
N SER A 369 -43.43 -76.46 -13.72
CA SER A 369 -44.54 -77.31 -13.29
C SER A 369 -45.28 -77.99 -14.45
N ARG A 370 -45.42 -77.30 -15.60
CA ARG A 370 -46.00 -77.89 -16.82
C ARG A 370 -45.06 -78.92 -17.45
N MET A 371 -43.76 -78.64 -17.51
CA MET A 371 -42.77 -79.58 -18.07
C MET A 371 -42.64 -80.85 -17.24
N GLN A 372 -42.88 -80.79 -15.94
CA GLN A 372 -42.90 -81.96 -15.04
C GLN A 372 -44.14 -82.85 -15.24
N GLN A 373 -45.20 -82.33 -15.85
CA GLN A 373 -46.45 -83.05 -16.11
C GLN A 373 -46.51 -83.69 -17.51
N LEU A 374 -45.55 -83.35 -18.38
CA LEU A 374 -45.33 -83.96 -19.69
C LEU A 374 -44.36 -85.13 -19.54
#